data_AF-A0A0V0GFP4-F1
#
_entry.id   AF-A0A0V0GFP4-F1
#
_cell.length_a   1.000
_cell.length_b   1.000
_cell.length_c   1.000
_cell.angle_alpha   90.00
_cell.angle_beta   90.00
_cell.angle_gamma   90.00
#
_symmetry.space_group_name_H-M   'P 1'
#
loop_
_entity.id
_entity.type
_entity.pdbx_description
1 polymer ?
#
loop_
_entity_poly.entity_id
_entity_poly.type
_entity_poly.pdbx_seq_one_letter_code
_entity_poly.pdbx_strand_id
1 'polypeptide(L)' 'MINTGPRDGGAITGALFLKQFVDEKVQWLHLDIAGPVWSDEKKNATGYGVSTLVEWVLRH' A
#
# COMPACT_ATOMS: atom_id res chain seq x y z
N MET A 1 11.83 -4.08 17.51
CA MET A 1 11.54 -4.51 16.12
C MET A 1 12.72 -4.16 15.24
N ILE A 2 12.91 -4.87 14.13
CA ILE A 2 13.81 -4.48 13.02
C ILE A 2 12.96 -4.03 11.84
N ASN A 3 13.48 -3.17 10.96
CA ASN A 3 12.70 -2.58 9.87
C ASN A 3 12.55 -3.48 8.63
N THR A 4 13.28 -4.59 8.54
CA THR A 4 13.25 -5.51 7.41
C THR A 4 13.25 -6.96 7.88
N GLY A 5 12.27 -7.75 7.42
CA GLY A 5 12.18 -9.19 7.66
C GLY A 5 12.88 -10.03 6.58
N PRO A 6 12.71 -11.37 6.62
CA PRO A 6 13.16 -12.27 5.55
C PRO A 6 12.53 -11.93 4.19
N ARG A 7 13.13 -12.44 3.11
CA ARG A 7 12.64 -12.23 1.73
C ARG A 7 11.21 -12.75 1.55
N ASP A 8 10.95 -13.95 2.06
CA ASP A 8 9.65 -14.60 1.91
C ASP A 8 8.64 -13.94 2.86
N GLY A 9 7.52 -13.48 2.32
CA GLY A 9 6.52 -12.72 3.08
C GLY A 9 6.91 -11.26 3.37
N GLY A 10 7.85 -10.68 2.60
CA GLY A 10 8.30 -9.30 2.79
C GLY A 10 7.17 -8.26 2.82
N ALA A 11 6.18 -8.36 1.91
CA ALA A 11 5.03 -7.45 1.89
C ALA A 11 4.18 -7.55 3.17
N ILE A 12 4.00 -8.77 3.71
CA ILE A 12 3.21 -9.00 4.93
C ILE A 12 3.97 -8.45 6.15
N THR A 13 5.27 -8.72 6.25
CA THR A 13 6.08 -8.22 7.37
C THR A 13 6.23 -6.69 7.33
N GLY A 14 6.27 -6.09 6.14
CA GLY A 14 6.17 -4.63 5.97
C GLY A 14 4.85 -4.07 6.49
N ALA A 15 3.71 -4.68 6.15
CA ALA A 15 2.41 -4.26 6.69
C ALA A 15 2.34 -4.40 8.22
N LEU A 16 2.87 -5.50 8.78
CA LEU A 16 2.95 -5.71 10.23
C LEU A 16 3.83 -4.67 10.93
N PHE A 17 4.92 -4.24 10.28
CA PHE A 17 5.77 -3.16 10.77
C PHE A 17 5.00 -1.84 10.82
N LEU A 18 4.33 -1.45 9.74
CA LEU A 18 3.54 -0.20 9.70
C LEU A 18 2.41 -0.19 10.75
N LYS A 19 1.78 -1.35 10.99
CA LYS A 19 0.72 -1.49 12.01
C LYS A 19 1.20 -1.07 13.42
N GLN A 20 2.48 -1.19 13.74
CA GLN A 20 3.02 -0.80 15.05
C GLN A 20 2.92 0.71 15.34
N PHE A 21 2.64 1.52 14.31
CA PHE A 21 2.62 2.99 14.38
C PHE A 21 1.22 3.58 14.17
N VAL A 22 0.19 2.74 14.14
CA VAL A 22 -1.21 3.16 13.97
C VAL A 22 -1.99 2.84 15.25
N ASP A 23 -2.73 3.82 15.76
CA ASP A 23 -3.62 3.63 16.92
C ASP A 23 -4.71 2.59 16.57
N GLU A 24 -4.92 1.64 17.47
CA GLU A 24 -5.91 0.56 17.29
C GLU A 24 -7.35 1.05 17.14
N LYS A 25 -7.65 2.28 17.56
CA LYS A 25 -8.97 2.91 17.41
C LYS A 25 -9.22 3.43 16.00
N VAL A 26 -8.18 3.58 15.17
CA VAL A 26 -8.29 4.09 13.81
C VAL A 26 -8.41 2.91 12.84
N GLN A 27 -9.51 2.86 12.08
CA GLN A 27 -9.59 1.94 10.95
C GLN A 27 -8.54 2.33 9.91
N TRP A 28 -7.66 1.38 9.58
CA TRP A 28 -6.50 1.64 8.74
C TRP A 28 -6.30 0.52 7.73
N LEU A 29 -5.85 0.91 6.53
CA LEU A 29 -5.51 0.02 5.43
C LEU A 29 -4.17 0.44 4.84
N HIS A 30 -3.32 -0.55 4.57
CA HIS A 30 -2.11 -0.38 3.78
C HIS A 30 -2.33 -0.92 2.37
N LEU A 31 -1.96 -0.13 1.36
CA LEU A 31 -2.02 -0.52 -0.05
C LEU A 31 -0.60 -0.48 -0.63
N ASP A 32 -0.03 -1.66 -0.90
CA ASP A 32 1.25 -1.78 -1.61
C ASP A 32 1.02 -1.69 -3.12
N ILE A 33 1.54 -0.62 -3.73
CA ILE A 33 1.31 -0.28 -5.14
C ILE A 33 2.58 -0.39 -5.99
N ALA A 34 3.62 -1.07 -5.51
CA ALA A 34 4.91 -1.14 -6.20
C ALA A 34 4.81 -1.60 -7.67
N GLY A 35 3.85 -2.47 -7.99
CA GLY A 35 3.59 -2.95 -9.35
C GLY A 35 2.82 -1.94 -10.21
N PRO A 36 1.54 -1.66 -9.93
CA PRO A 36 0.65 -1.04 -10.90
C PRO A 36 0.88 0.45 -11.14
N VAL A 37 1.74 1.15 -10.36
CA VAL A 37 2.02 2.58 -10.56
C VAL A 37 2.78 2.90 -11.85
N TRP A 38 3.47 1.92 -12.43
CA TRP A 38 4.27 2.06 -13.64
C TRP A 38 3.92 0.97 -14.65
N SER A 39 3.85 1.33 -15.92
CA SER A 39 3.68 0.40 -17.03
C SER A 39 4.99 0.27 -17.80
N ASP A 40 5.61 -0.90 -17.76
CA ASP A 40 6.84 -1.19 -18.52
C ASP A 40 6.59 -1.20 -20.03
N GLU A 41 5.40 -1.65 -20.46
CA GLU A 41 4.99 -1.65 -21.87
C GLU A 41 4.91 -0.22 -22.43
N LYS A 42 4.22 0.67 -21.71
CA LYS A 42 4.06 2.07 -22.12
C LYS A 42 5.26 2.95 -21.73
N LYS A 43 6.18 2.41 -20.94
CA LYS A 43 7.31 3.13 -20.30
C LYS A 43 6.86 4.44 -19.65
N ASN A 44 5.75 4.40 -18.92
CA ASN A 44 5.14 5.59 -18.34
C ASN A 44 4.33 5.27 -17.06
N ALA A 45 4.08 6.30 -16.26
CA ALA A 45 3.26 6.23 -15.06
C ALA A 45 1.78 5.97 -15.41
N THR A 46 1.07 5.22 -14.55
CA THR A 46 -0.32 4.82 -14.81
C THR A 46 -1.36 5.71 -14.12
N GLY A 47 -0.97 6.42 -13.06
CA GLY A 47 -1.93 7.09 -12.17
C GLY A 47 -2.75 6.14 -11.30
N TYR A 48 -2.28 4.90 -11.09
CA TYR A 48 -2.98 3.90 -10.29
C TYR A 48 -3.29 4.41 -8.87
N GLY A 49 -4.49 4.11 -8.39
CA GLY A 49 -4.99 4.51 -7.07
C GLY A 49 -5.86 5.76 -7.09
N VAL A 50 -5.70 6.67 -8.06
CA VAL A 50 -6.45 7.95 -8.09
C VAL A 50 -7.96 7.72 -8.13
N SER A 51 -8.47 6.97 -9.11
CA SER A 51 -9.91 6.72 -9.24
C SER A 51 -10.47 5.95 -8.06
N THR A 52 -9.75 4.94 -7.56
CA THR A 52 -10.16 4.14 -6.41
C THR A 52 -10.29 4.97 -5.13
N LEU A 53 -9.31 5.85 -4.85
CA LEU A 53 -9.35 6.68 -3.66
C LEU A 53 -10.41 7.79 -3.76
N VAL A 54 -10.61 8.37 -4.95
CA VAL A 54 -11.71 9.31 -5.19
C VAL A 54 -13.06 8.64 -4.94
N GLU A 55 -13.29 7.46 -5.51
CA GLU A 55 -14.53 6.70 -5.28
C GLU A 55 -14.71 6.29 -3.82
N TRP A 56 -13.63 5.93 -3.12
CA TRP A 56 -13.69 5.64 -1.69
C TRP A 56 -14.19 6.85 -0.90
N VAL A 57 -13.65 8.05 -1.15
CA VAL A 57 -14.11 9.29 -0.50
C VAL A 57 -15.55 9.63 -0.86
N LEU A 58 -15.98 9.43 -2.12
CA LEU A 58 -17.34 9.78 -2.57
C LEU A 58 -18.43 8.82 -2.09
N ARG A 59 -18.07 7.61 -1.66
CA ARG A 59 -19.01 6.55 -1.25
C ARG A 59 -19.08 6.34 0.27
N HIS A 60 -18.30 7.09 1.03
CA HIS A 60 -18.35 7.15 2.49
C HIS A 60 -18.92 8.51 2.92
#